data_AF-A0A523DHT3-F1
#
_entry.id   AF-A0A523DHT3-F1
#
_cell.length_a   1.000
_cell.length_b   1.000
_cell.length_c   1.000
_cell.angle_alpha   90.00
_cell.angle_beta   90.00
_cell.angle_gamma   90.00
#
_symmetry.space_group_name_H-M   'P 1'
#
loop_
_entity.id
_entity.type
_entity.pdbx_description
1 polymer ?
#
loop_
_entity_poly.entity_id
_entity_poly.type
_entity_poly.pdbx_seq_one_letter_code
_entity_poly.pdbx_strand_id
1 'polypeptide(L)'
;MRSSSRARATKDTPPEWSPPPALRRRFRRRLLGWYRRNGRDLPWRRTRDPYHILVSEMMLQQTQVDRVLPKYEEWLRKYPSLEALAAARVGEVARTWRPLGYNARPRRLHAIAREVVARYDGRLPSDEDTLRSFKGIGAYTAGAVQSFAFGRRAPIVDTNVARVLVRVFVGRKNSNETSLEKRLWSLSETLLPRRDVFDFNQALMDLGAMVCVARRPRCPICPMSPICKAYPFNPDQEETG
;
A
#
# COMPACT_ATOMS: atom_id res chain seq x y z
N MET A 1 36.57 -31.30 -23.84
CA MET A 1 35.69 -30.11 -23.75
C MET A 1 34.24 -30.58 -23.58
N ARG A 2 33.71 -30.61 -22.35
CA ARG A 2 32.28 -30.86 -22.11
C ARG A 2 31.69 -29.61 -21.48
N SER A 3 30.95 -28.86 -22.28
CA SER A 3 30.17 -27.70 -21.86
C SER A 3 29.02 -28.20 -20.99
N SER A 4 29.03 -27.84 -19.71
CA SER A 4 27.93 -28.08 -18.78
C SER A 4 26.98 -26.88 -18.87
N SER A 5 25.87 -27.04 -19.59
CA SER A 5 24.78 -26.07 -19.60
C SER A 5 24.06 -26.11 -18.25
N ARG A 6 24.32 -25.13 -17.39
CA ARG A 6 23.48 -24.90 -16.21
C ARG A 6 22.11 -24.44 -16.68
N ALA A 7 21.10 -25.30 -16.52
CA ALA A 7 19.71 -24.95 -16.72
C ALA A 7 19.34 -23.75 -15.84
N ARG A 8 18.76 -22.73 -16.45
CA ARG A 8 18.21 -21.54 -15.77
C ARG A 8 17.00 -21.99 -14.96
N ALA A 9 17.07 -21.92 -13.64
CA ALA A 9 15.93 -22.24 -12.77
C ALA A 9 14.73 -21.33 -13.13
N THR A 10 13.63 -21.95 -13.57
CA THR A 10 12.38 -21.26 -13.87
C THR A 10 11.78 -20.71 -12.58
N LYS A 11 11.52 -19.39 -12.55
CA LYS A 11 10.91 -18.63 -11.43
C LYS A 11 9.44 -19.00 -11.13
N ASP A 12 8.88 -20.04 -11.74
CA ASP A 12 7.44 -20.23 -11.87
C ASP A 12 6.78 -21.18 -10.87
N THR A 13 7.55 -21.86 -10.01
CA THR A 13 6.98 -22.68 -8.93
C THR A 13 6.71 -21.78 -7.71
N PRO A 14 5.44 -21.60 -7.29
CA PRO A 14 5.14 -20.84 -6.09
C PRO A 14 5.84 -21.49 -4.88
N PRO A 15 6.37 -20.70 -3.94
CA PRO A 15 6.97 -21.29 -2.75
C PRO A 15 5.94 -22.14 -2.00
N GLU A 16 6.38 -23.21 -1.34
CA GLU A 16 5.54 -24.22 -0.69
C GLU A 16 4.49 -23.62 0.27
N TRP A 17 4.82 -22.50 0.92
CA TRP A 17 3.91 -21.80 1.82
C TRP A 17 2.75 -21.06 1.13
N SER A 18 2.77 -20.96 -0.21
CA SER A 18 1.82 -20.18 -1.00
C SER A 18 0.38 -20.69 -0.85
N PRO A 19 -0.61 -19.79 -0.71
CA PRO A 19 -1.99 -20.22 -0.61
C PRO A 19 -2.45 -20.91 -1.90
N PRO A 20 -3.16 -22.06 -1.80
CA PRO A 20 -3.68 -22.77 -2.97
C PRO A 20 -4.54 -21.88 -3.88
N PRO A 21 -4.59 -22.12 -5.20
CA PRO A 21 -5.40 -21.33 -6.14
C PRO A 21 -6.86 -21.12 -5.69
N ALA A 22 -7.50 -22.14 -5.13
CA ALA A 22 -8.88 -22.05 -4.63
C ALA A 22 -9.01 -21.04 -3.48
N LEU A 23 -8.08 -21.05 -2.52
CA LEU A 23 -8.05 -20.10 -1.41
C LEU A 23 -7.82 -18.67 -1.88
N ARG A 24 -6.89 -18.45 -2.83
CA ARG A 24 -6.65 -17.14 -3.46
C ARG A 24 -7.91 -16.59 -4.13
N ARG A 25 -8.61 -17.41 -4.92
CA ARG A 25 -9.88 -17.03 -5.56
C ARG A 25 -10.96 -16.70 -4.53
N ARG A 26 -11.07 -17.49 -3.45
CA ARG A 26 -12.04 -17.27 -2.37
C ARG A 26 -11.75 -15.96 -1.63
N PHE A 27 -10.49 -15.68 -1.30
CA PHE A 27 -10.06 -14.43 -0.66
C PHE A 27 -10.43 -13.21 -1.51
N ARG A 28 -10.00 -13.18 -2.79
CA ARG A 28 -10.29 -12.07 -3.73
C ARG A 28 -11.78 -11.79 -3.82
N ARG A 29 -12.60 -12.83 -4.02
CA ARG A 29 -14.06 -12.71 -4.17
C ARG A 29 -14.72 -12.13 -2.92
N ARG A 30 -14.33 -12.59 -1.73
CA ARG A 30 -14.88 -12.11 -0.47
C ARG A 30 -14.45 -10.68 -0.18
N LEU A 31 -13.19 -10.34 -0.47
CA LEU A 31 -12.64 -9.01 -0.25
C LEU A 31 -13.31 -7.97 -1.15
N LEU A 32 -13.33 -8.21 -2.46
CA LEU A 32 -13.97 -7.32 -3.44
C LEU A 32 -15.48 -7.25 -3.21
N GLY A 33 -16.12 -8.37 -2.87
CA GLY A 33 -17.55 -8.39 -2.55
C GLY A 33 -17.90 -7.58 -1.31
N TRP A 34 -17.02 -7.55 -0.30
CA TRP A 34 -17.18 -6.69 0.87
C TRP A 34 -16.93 -5.22 0.52
N TYR A 35 -15.88 -4.93 -0.25
CA TYR A 35 -15.49 -3.57 -0.63
C TYR A 35 -16.59 -2.83 -1.41
N ARG A 36 -17.28 -3.52 -2.34
CA ARG A 36 -18.42 -2.90 -3.06
C ARG A 36 -19.53 -2.35 -2.16
N ARG A 37 -19.69 -2.87 -0.94
CA ARG A 37 -20.72 -2.44 0.02
C ARG A 37 -20.20 -1.56 1.15
N ASN A 38 -18.89 -1.58 1.41
CA ASN A 38 -18.30 -1.00 2.62
C ASN A 38 -17.10 -0.09 2.32
N GLY A 39 -16.65 -0.02 1.07
CA GLY A 39 -15.50 0.77 0.65
C GLY A 39 -15.73 2.24 0.93
N ARG A 40 -14.71 2.91 1.46
CA ARG A 40 -14.78 4.35 1.75
C ARG A 40 -14.69 5.16 0.46
N ASP A 41 -15.51 6.18 0.36
CA ASP A 41 -15.45 7.16 -0.70
C ASP A 41 -14.55 8.33 -0.26
N LEU A 42 -13.38 8.45 -0.90
CA LEU A 42 -12.33 9.40 -0.51
C LEU A 42 -11.85 10.17 -1.75
N PRO A 43 -11.52 11.48 -1.66
CA PRO A 43 -11.15 12.29 -2.83
C PRO A 43 -10.01 11.69 -3.67
N TRP A 44 -8.96 11.19 -3.02
CA TRP A 44 -7.82 10.55 -3.68
C TRP A 44 -8.13 9.19 -4.32
N ARG A 45 -9.32 8.63 -4.12
CA ARG A 45 -9.80 7.42 -4.81
C ARG A 45 -10.56 7.72 -6.09
N ARG A 46 -10.93 8.99 -6.32
CA ARG A 46 -11.69 9.45 -7.50
C ARG A 46 -10.79 9.99 -8.61
N THR A 47 -9.47 9.83 -8.47
CA THR A 47 -8.47 10.30 -9.43
C THR A 47 -7.47 9.21 -9.76
N ARG A 48 -6.83 9.34 -10.91
CA ARG A 48 -5.68 8.54 -11.36
C ARG A 48 -4.42 9.39 -11.52
N ASP A 49 -4.49 10.66 -11.16
CA ASP A 49 -3.36 11.57 -11.24
C ASP A 49 -2.23 11.11 -10.26
N PRO A 50 -1.02 10.81 -10.77
CA PRO A 50 0.10 10.33 -9.94
C PRO A 50 0.54 11.32 -8.85
N TYR A 51 0.48 12.62 -9.12
CA TYR A 51 0.80 13.65 -8.14
C TYR A 51 -0.24 13.67 -7.02
N HIS A 52 -1.53 13.66 -7.37
CA HIS A 52 -2.64 13.65 -6.41
C HIS A 52 -2.57 12.42 -5.49
N ILE A 53 -2.22 11.26 -6.04
CA ILE A 53 -2.05 10.02 -5.28
C ILE A 53 -0.80 10.09 -4.39
N LEU A 54 0.34 10.57 -4.90
CA LEU A 54 1.55 10.72 -4.10
C LEU A 54 1.32 11.68 -2.90
N VAL A 55 0.59 12.78 -3.11
CA VAL A 55 0.20 13.72 -2.04
C VAL A 55 -0.60 12.99 -0.97
N SER A 56 -1.66 12.24 -1.34
CA SER A 56 -2.48 11.53 -0.36
C SER A 56 -1.69 10.47 0.40
N GLU A 57 -0.86 9.68 -0.30
CA GLU A 57 -0.05 8.63 0.33
C GLU A 57 0.94 9.24 1.33
N MET A 58 1.59 10.37 1.00
CA MET A 58 2.47 11.05 1.93
C MET A 58 1.72 11.66 3.11
N MET A 59 0.52 12.22 2.91
CA MET A 59 -0.30 12.76 3.99
C MET A 59 -0.81 11.66 4.94
N LEU A 60 -1.20 10.50 4.43
CA LEU A 60 -1.75 9.38 5.20
C LEU A 60 -0.70 8.64 6.05
N GLN A 61 0.59 8.87 5.81
CA GLN A 61 1.65 8.35 6.68
C GLN A 61 1.47 8.86 8.12
N GLN A 62 1.12 7.95 9.04
CA GLN A 62 0.95 8.26 10.47
C GLN A 62 -0.05 9.38 10.75
N THR A 63 -1.02 9.61 9.86
CA THR A 63 -2.05 10.65 10.02
C THR A 63 -3.43 10.07 9.68
N GLN A 64 -4.42 10.34 10.53
CA GLN A 64 -5.78 9.85 10.35
C GLN A 64 -6.48 10.52 9.17
N VAL A 65 -7.35 9.76 8.48
CA VAL A 65 -8.08 10.21 7.27
C VAL A 65 -8.82 11.53 7.50
N ASP A 66 -9.54 11.66 8.62
CA ASP A 66 -10.35 12.85 8.92
C ASP A 66 -9.51 14.13 9.02
N ARG A 67 -8.24 14.01 9.42
CA ARG A 67 -7.29 15.14 9.44
C ARG A 67 -6.72 15.43 8.05
N VAL A 68 -6.56 14.40 7.22
CA VAL A 68 -6.01 14.52 5.86
C VAL A 68 -7.02 15.16 4.91
N LEU A 69 -8.31 14.80 4.99
CA LEU A 69 -9.36 15.27 4.06
C LEU A 69 -9.32 16.79 3.79
N PRO A 70 -9.49 17.68 4.78
CA PRO A 70 -9.50 19.12 4.53
C PRO A 70 -8.13 19.63 4.05
N LYS A 71 -7.05 19.02 4.53
CA LYS A 71 -5.69 19.43 4.17
C LYS A 71 -5.31 19.04 2.74
N TYR A 72 -5.79 17.90 2.28
CA TYR A 72 -5.60 17.43 0.91
C TYR A 72 -6.23 18.40 -0.09
N GLU A 73 -7.47 18.82 0.16
CA GLU A 73 -8.16 19.81 -0.66
C GLU A 73 -7.47 21.17 -0.65
N GLU A 74 -7.05 21.64 0.52
CA GLU A 74 -6.26 22.88 0.63
C GLU A 74 -4.95 22.81 -0.15
N TRP A 75 -4.25 21.68 -0.03
CA TRP A 75 -2.98 21.48 -0.68
C TRP A 75 -3.11 21.50 -2.20
N LEU A 76 -4.04 20.73 -2.76
CA LEU A 76 -4.21 20.67 -4.22
C LEU A 76 -4.73 21.97 -4.82
N ARG A 77 -5.52 22.75 -4.07
CA ARG A 77 -5.92 24.08 -4.52
C ARG A 77 -4.73 25.03 -4.66
N LYS A 78 -3.78 24.95 -3.73
CA LYS A 78 -2.60 25.82 -3.71
C LYS A 78 -1.47 25.33 -4.61
N TYR A 79 -1.28 24.02 -4.68
CA TYR A 79 -0.25 23.34 -5.45
C TYR A 79 -0.94 22.30 -6.34
N PRO A 80 -1.55 22.71 -7.46
CA PRO A 80 -2.34 21.82 -8.32
C PRO A 80 -1.50 20.82 -9.12
N SER A 81 -0.19 21.03 -9.23
CA SER A 81 0.72 20.16 -9.99
C SER A 81 2.11 20.06 -9.34
N LEU A 82 2.94 19.14 -9.85
CA LEU A 82 4.33 19.01 -9.44
C LEU A 82 5.13 20.28 -9.78
N GLU A 83 4.86 20.95 -10.90
CA GLU A 83 5.47 22.22 -11.29
C GLU A 83 5.12 23.33 -10.29
N ALA A 84 3.83 23.48 -9.96
CA ALA A 84 3.37 24.46 -8.99
C ALA A 84 4.00 24.23 -7.60
N LEU A 85 4.10 22.97 -7.19
CA LEU A 85 4.77 22.61 -5.95
C LEU A 85 6.28 22.89 -6.02
N ALA A 86 6.96 22.48 -7.10
CA ALA A 86 8.39 22.65 -7.28
C ALA A 86 8.83 24.12 -7.25
N ALA A 87 8.03 25.02 -7.83
CA ALA A 87 8.25 26.45 -7.84
C ALA A 87 8.03 27.14 -6.48
N ALA A 88 7.32 26.49 -5.54
CA ALA A 88 7.00 27.07 -4.25
C ALA A 88 8.22 27.20 -3.34
N ARG A 89 8.17 28.19 -2.42
CA ARG A 89 9.19 28.32 -1.37
C ARG A 89 9.03 27.22 -0.33
N VAL A 90 10.12 26.53 0.02
CA VAL A 90 10.10 25.40 0.97
C VAL A 90 9.46 25.76 2.34
N GLY A 91 9.61 27.00 2.78
CA GLY A 91 8.97 27.50 4.01
C GLY A 91 7.44 27.58 3.90
N GLU A 92 6.91 27.99 2.75
CA GLU A 92 5.47 28.05 2.48
C GLU A 92 4.86 26.65 2.38
N VAL A 93 5.58 25.73 1.72
CA VAL A 93 5.21 24.32 1.63
C VAL A 93 5.07 23.72 3.05
N ALA A 94 6.07 23.93 3.91
CA ALA A 94 6.03 23.44 5.28
C ALA A 94 4.91 24.08 6.12
N ARG A 95 4.62 25.37 5.92
CA ARG A 95 3.49 26.05 6.59
C ARG A 95 2.15 25.49 6.15
N THR A 96 1.94 25.30 4.84
CA THR A 96 0.69 24.78 4.27
C THR A 96 0.37 23.38 4.81
N TRP A 97 1.39 22.55 5.05
CA TRP A 97 1.20 21.18 5.59
C TRP A 97 0.68 21.12 7.04
N ARG A 98 0.79 22.20 7.82
CA ARG A 98 0.31 22.21 9.22
C ARG A 98 -1.21 22.08 9.26
N PRO A 99 -1.81 21.34 10.22
CA PRO A 99 -1.20 20.76 11.42
C PRO A 99 -0.84 19.26 11.32
N LEU A 100 -0.69 18.69 10.12
CA LEU A 100 -0.50 17.22 9.97
C LEU A 100 0.76 16.64 10.65
N GLY A 101 1.68 17.48 11.12
CA GLY A 101 2.91 17.05 11.77
C GLY A 101 3.93 16.40 10.83
N TYR A 102 5.04 15.89 11.38
CA TYR A 102 6.15 15.29 10.65
C TYR A 102 6.68 16.18 9.51
N ASN A 103 7.27 17.32 9.88
CA ASN A 103 7.72 18.39 8.98
C ASN A 103 8.73 17.95 7.89
N ALA A 104 9.28 16.74 7.98
CA ALA A 104 10.11 16.15 6.93
C ALA A 104 9.29 15.76 5.69
N ARG A 105 8.03 15.34 5.84
CA ARG A 105 7.17 14.91 4.72
C ARG A 105 6.92 15.99 3.66
N PRO A 106 6.45 17.20 4.01
CA PRO A 106 6.24 18.26 3.00
C PRO A 106 7.54 18.65 2.30
N ARG A 107 8.67 18.67 3.02
CA ARG A 107 9.99 18.97 2.44
C ARG A 107 10.45 17.88 1.47
N ARG A 108 10.19 16.61 1.79
CA ARG A 108 10.47 15.48 0.89
C ARG A 108 9.58 15.55 -0.36
N LEU A 109 8.28 15.78 -0.20
CA LEU A 109 7.36 15.91 -1.34
C LEU A 109 7.78 17.07 -2.27
N HIS A 110 8.21 18.19 -1.70
CA HIS A 110 8.77 19.31 -2.45
C HIS A 110 10.07 18.96 -3.19
N ALA A 111 10.99 18.24 -2.54
CA ALA A 111 12.21 17.77 -3.18
C ALA A 111 11.92 16.82 -4.35
N ILE A 112 10.96 15.89 -4.18
CA ILE A 112 10.49 14.99 -5.24
C ILE A 112 9.92 15.80 -6.40
N ALA A 113 9.06 16.79 -6.12
CA ALA A 113 8.50 17.65 -7.16
C ALA A 113 9.58 18.37 -7.97
N ARG A 114 10.58 18.95 -7.30
CA ARG A 114 11.71 19.60 -7.96
C ARG A 114 12.53 18.64 -8.81
N GLU A 115 12.78 17.44 -8.32
CA GLU A 115 13.52 16.42 -9.06
C GLU A 115 12.74 15.92 -10.29
N VAL A 116 11.43 15.70 -10.14
CA VAL A 116 10.54 15.29 -11.23
C VAL A 116 10.48 16.34 -12.33
N VAL A 117 10.35 17.62 -11.98
CA VAL A 117 10.39 18.72 -12.95
C VAL A 117 11.74 18.80 -13.65
N ALA A 118 12.84 18.67 -12.91
CA ALA A 118 14.18 18.84 -13.48
C ALA A 118 14.63 17.68 -14.37
N ARG A 119 14.18 16.44 -14.11
CA ARG A 119 14.72 15.22 -14.76
C ARG A 119 13.70 14.44 -15.57
N TYR A 120 12.41 14.65 -15.33
CA TYR A 120 11.33 13.82 -15.87
C TYR A 120 10.19 14.65 -16.48
N ASP A 121 10.47 15.89 -16.90
CA ASP A 121 9.53 16.77 -17.60
C ASP A 121 8.20 16.98 -16.83
N GLY A 122 8.30 17.09 -15.51
CA GLY A 122 7.13 17.28 -14.63
C GLY A 122 6.25 16.03 -14.44
N ARG A 123 6.60 14.90 -15.08
CA ARG A 123 5.81 13.67 -15.05
C ARG A 123 6.41 12.65 -14.08
N LEU A 124 5.62 12.25 -13.08
CA LEU A 124 6.04 11.21 -12.15
C LEU A 124 6.22 9.87 -12.92
N PRO A 125 7.39 9.21 -12.84
CA PRO A 125 7.62 7.93 -13.49
C PRO A 125 6.71 6.82 -12.96
N SER A 126 6.49 5.79 -13.79
CA SER A 126 5.62 4.66 -13.44
C SER A 126 6.39 3.37 -13.13
N ASP A 127 7.71 3.36 -13.30
CA ASP A 127 8.57 2.22 -12.97
C ASP A 127 8.97 2.24 -11.49
N GLU A 128 9.12 1.05 -10.91
CA GLU A 128 9.33 0.92 -9.46
C GLU A 128 10.70 1.44 -9.05
N ASP A 129 11.75 1.10 -9.81
CA ASP A 129 13.13 1.43 -9.48
C ASP A 129 13.35 2.95 -9.46
N THR A 130 12.83 3.67 -10.46
CA THR A 130 12.88 5.14 -10.47
C THR A 130 12.04 5.73 -9.36
N LEU A 131 10.81 5.23 -9.13
CA LEU A 131 9.99 5.69 -8.01
C LEU A 131 10.72 5.55 -6.68
N ARG A 132 11.42 4.43 -6.46
CA ARG A 132 12.18 4.15 -5.22
C ARG A 132 13.49 4.92 -5.12
N SER A 133 14.01 5.44 -6.24
CA SER A 133 15.19 6.33 -6.22
C SER A 133 14.90 7.66 -5.54
N PHE A 134 13.65 8.12 -5.55
CA PHE A 134 13.25 9.36 -4.88
C PHE A 134 13.28 9.20 -3.36
N LYS A 135 14.05 10.07 -2.69
CA LYS A 135 14.20 10.04 -1.23
C LYS A 135 12.85 10.25 -0.52
N GLY A 136 12.36 9.19 0.13
CA GLY A 136 11.09 9.19 0.87
C GLY A 136 10.00 8.34 0.23
N ILE A 137 10.23 7.78 -0.95
CA ILE A 137 9.37 6.77 -1.57
C ILE A 137 9.97 5.39 -1.23
N GLY A 138 9.34 4.70 -0.28
CA GLY A 138 9.62 3.29 0.00
C GLY A 138 8.83 2.34 -0.90
N ALA A 139 9.04 1.03 -0.72
CA ALA A 139 8.35 0.00 -1.51
C ALA A 139 6.81 0.14 -1.48
N TYR A 140 6.23 0.45 -0.31
CA TYR A 140 4.79 0.70 -0.19
C TYR A 140 4.33 1.86 -1.09
N THR A 141 4.95 3.04 -0.97
CA THR A 141 4.54 4.23 -1.73
C THR A 141 4.74 4.02 -3.23
N ALA A 142 5.83 3.36 -3.64
CA ALA A 142 6.05 3.02 -5.04
C ALA A 142 4.94 2.09 -5.57
N GLY A 143 4.62 1.01 -4.86
CA GLY A 143 3.55 0.08 -5.22
C GLY A 143 2.16 0.75 -5.23
N ALA A 144 1.90 1.65 -4.29
CA ALA A 144 0.68 2.45 -4.24
C ALA A 144 0.54 3.37 -5.44
N VAL A 145 1.58 4.14 -5.80
CA VAL A 145 1.58 4.99 -7.01
C VAL A 145 1.41 4.15 -8.27
N GLN A 146 2.16 3.05 -8.42
CA GLN A 146 2.04 2.15 -9.56
C GLN A 146 0.64 1.56 -9.71
N SER A 147 0.06 1.10 -8.60
CA SER A 147 -1.27 0.49 -8.61
C SER A 147 -2.38 1.52 -8.81
N PHE A 148 -2.32 2.64 -8.09
CA PHE A 148 -3.42 3.59 -8.02
C PHE A 148 -3.44 4.55 -9.19
N ALA A 149 -2.28 5.05 -9.61
CA ALA A 149 -2.20 6.01 -10.71
C ALA A 149 -2.13 5.28 -12.05
N PHE A 150 -1.25 4.29 -12.15
CA PHE A 150 -0.92 3.64 -13.43
C PHE A 150 -1.63 2.30 -13.66
N GLY A 151 -2.48 1.86 -12.73
CA GLY A 151 -3.24 0.60 -12.87
C GLY A 151 -2.36 -0.65 -12.92
N ARG A 152 -1.09 -0.56 -12.54
CA ARG A 152 -0.16 -1.69 -12.58
C ARG A 152 -0.51 -2.71 -11.50
N ARG A 153 -0.23 -3.98 -11.78
CA ARG A 153 -0.40 -5.08 -10.84
C ARG A 153 0.74 -5.10 -9.81
N ALA A 154 0.80 -4.06 -8.98
CA ALA A 154 1.82 -3.85 -7.96
C ALA A 154 1.31 -4.21 -6.55
N PRO A 155 2.10 -4.95 -5.75
CA PRO A 155 1.74 -5.27 -4.37
C PRO A 155 1.87 -4.05 -3.47
N ILE A 156 1.07 -4.01 -2.42
CA ILE A 156 1.22 -3.05 -1.32
C ILE A 156 1.25 -3.79 0.00
N VAL A 157 2.09 -3.34 0.92
CA VAL A 157 2.12 -3.82 2.30
C VAL A 157 2.41 -2.62 3.22
N ASP A 158 1.38 -2.09 3.85
CA ASP A 158 1.50 -1.22 5.02
C ASP A 158 1.25 -2.04 6.30
N THR A 159 1.20 -1.38 7.46
CA THR A 159 0.94 -2.05 8.75
C THR A 159 -0.46 -2.68 8.82
N ASN A 160 -1.44 -2.12 8.12
CA ASN A 160 -2.81 -2.66 8.07
C ASN A 160 -2.89 -3.92 7.20
N VAL A 161 -2.34 -3.85 6.00
CA VAL A 161 -2.26 -4.97 5.06
C VAL A 161 -1.42 -6.10 5.68
N ALA A 162 -0.26 -5.79 6.25
CA ALA A 162 0.59 -6.78 6.93
C ALA A 162 -0.20 -7.56 7.99
N ARG A 163 -0.96 -6.86 8.83
CA ARG A 163 -1.79 -7.48 9.88
C ARG A 163 -2.88 -8.38 9.30
N VAL A 164 -3.57 -7.95 8.24
CA VAL A 164 -4.56 -8.79 7.54
C VAL A 164 -3.90 -10.05 6.98
N LEU A 165 -2.77 -9.91 6.29
CA LEU A 165 -2.08 -11.03 5.66
C LEU A 165 -1.55 -12.03 6.68
N VAL A 166 -0.96 -11.54 7.79
CA VAL A 166 -0.53 -12.39 8.91
C VAL A 166 -1.71 -13.18 9.47
N ARG A 167 -2.78 -12.50 9.87
CA ARG A 167 -3.92 -13.17 10.53
C ARG A 167 -4.64 -14.15 9.61
N VAL A 168 -4.81 -13.80 8.34
CA VAL A 168 -5.54 -14.66 7.40
C VAL A 168 -4.70 -15.86 6.94
N PHE A 169 -3.42 -15.66 6.59
CA PHE A 169 -2.63 -16.69 5.89
C PHE A 169 -1.50 -17.31 6.72
N VAL A 170 -1.02 -16.62 7.75
CA VAL A 170 0.13 -17.07 8.56
C VAL A 170 -0.35 -17.66 9.89
N GLY A 171 -1.25 -16.98 10.60
CA GLY A 171 -1.71 -17.38 11.94
C GLY A 171 -0.77 -16.87 13.02
N ARG A 172 0.28 -17.63 13.37
CA ARG A 172 1.28 -17.29 14.40
C ARG A 172 2.61 -16.83 13.79
N LYS A 173 3.28 -15.86 14.42
CA LYS A 173 4.62 -15.39 14.04
C LYS A 173 5.68 -16.36 14.58
N ASN A 174 6.03 -17.40 13.82
CA ASN A 174 7.14 -18.32 14.20
C ASN A 174 8.39 -18.13 13.33
N SER A 175 8.47 -17.03 12.60
CA SER A 175 9.56 -16.74 11.66
C SER A 175 10.21 -15.41 12.04
N ASN A 176 11.53 -15.33 11.91
CA ASN A 176 12.26 -14.07 12.09
C ASN A 176 11.65 -12.94 11.22
N GLU A 177 11.76 -11.70 11.69
CA GLU A 177 11.04 -10.54 11.14
C GLU A 177 11.33 -10.34 9.64
N THR A 178 12.59 -10.49 9.22
CA THR A 178 13.02 -10.35 7.82
C THR A 178 12.39 -11.41 6.90
N SER A 179 12.27 -12.67 7.36
CA SER A 179 11.61 -13.73 6.60
C SER A 179 10.11 -13.47 6.49
N LEU A 180 9.49 -12.96 7.56
CA LEU A 180 8.08 -12.60 7.57
C LEU A 180 7.80 -11.46 6.59
N GLU A 181 8.58 -10.38 6.60
CA GLU A 181 8.40 -9.25 5.69
C GLU A 181 8.42 -9.71 4.22
N LYS A 182 9.45 -10.47 3.82
CA LYS A 182 9.55 -11.02 2.45
C LYS A 182 8.34 -11.89 2.09
N ARG A 183 7.87 -12.71 3.03
CA ARG A 183 6.68 -13.56 2.84
C ARG A 183 5.42 -12.72 2.67
N LEU A 184 5.25 -11.62 3.41
CA LEU A 184 4.08 -10.74 3.30
C LEU A 184 4.04 -10.01 1.96
N TRP A 185 5.19 -9.52 1.47
CA TRP A 185 5.29 -8.94 0.13
C TRP A 185 4.93 -9.95 -0.96
N SER A 186 5.48 -11.17 -0.88
CA SER A 186 5.16 -12.23 -1.84
C SER A 186 3.70 -12.71 -1.73
N LEU A 187 3.10 -12.73 -0.54
CA LEU A 187 1.66 -12.99 -0.35
C LEU A 187 0.82 -11.90 -1.03
N SER A 188 1.14 -10.63 -0.80
CA SER A 188 0.46 -9.49 -1.41
C SER A 188 0.46 -9.62 -2.93
N GLU A 189 1.62 -9.85 -3.55
CA GLU A 189 1.78 -10.04 -5.00
C GLU A 189 1.01 -11.26 -5.55
N THR A 190 1.09 -12.38 -4.83
CA THR A 190 0.41 -13.64 -5.20
C THR A 190 -1.11 -13.49 -5.15
N LEU A 191 -1.62 -12.67 -4.24
CA LEU A 191 -3.05 -12.45 -4.05
C LEU A 191 -3.64 -11.42 -5.01
N LEU A 192 -2.84 -10.58 -5.67
CA LEU A 192 -3.35 -9.61 -6.64
C LEU A 192 -4.19 -10.28 -7.75
N PRO A 193 -5.39 -9.76 -8.06
CA PRO A 193 -6.16 -10.22 -9.21
C PRO A 193 -5.51 -9.77 -10.53
N ARG A 194 -6.04 -10.26 -11.67
CA ARG A 194 -5.63 -9.80 -13.01
C ARG A 194 -6.33 -8.50 -13.42
N ARG A 195 -7.53 -8.26 -12.89
CA ARG A 195 -8.37 -7.07 -13.09
C ARG A 195 -8.77 -6.53 -11.72
N ASP A 196 -9.27 -5.30 -11.65
CA ASP A 196 -9.73 -4.67 -10.39
C ASP A 196 -8.62 -4.57 -9.32
N VAL A 197 -7.37 -4.39 -9.76
CA VAL A 197 -6.20 -4.29 -8.87
C VAL A 197 -6.35 -3.10 -7.92
N PHE A 198 -6.85 -1.97 -8.43
CA PHE A 198 -7.14 -0.78 -7.63
C PHE A 198 -8.09 -1.11 -6.47
N ASP A 199 -9.28 -1.62 -6.78
CA ASP A 199 -10.29 -1.97 -5.80
C ASP A 199 -9.79 -3.03 -4.82
N PHE A 200 -9.02 -4.01 -5.30
CA PHE A 200 -8.46 -5.05 -4.45
C PHE A 200 -7.50 -4.47 -3.40
N ASN A 201 -6.57 -3.61 -3.82
CA ASN A 201 -5.61 -2.98 -2.92
C ASN A 201 -6.32 -2.01 -1.95
N GLN A 202 -7.27 -1.21 -2.44
CA GLN A 202 -8.09 -0.33 -1.58
C GLN A 202 -8.92 -1.13 -0.56
N ALA A 203 -9.50 -2.25 -0.99
CA ALA A 203 -10.25 -3.15 -0.12
C ALA A 203 -9.38 -3.77 0.97
N LEU A 204 -8.15 -4.16 0.63
CA LEU A 204 -7.21 -4.77 1.58
C LEU A 204 -6.83 -3.77 2.68
N MET A 205 -6.56 -2.52 2.30
CA MET A 205 -6.31 -1.43 3.24
C MET A 205 -7.54 -1.13 4.10
N ASP A 206 -8.73 -1.00 3.51
CA ASP A 206 -9.97 -0.72 4.23
C ASP A 206 -10.34 -1.85 5.21
N LEU A 207 -10.15 -3.10 4.81
CA LEU A 207 -10.38 -4.25 5.68
C LEU A 207 -9.48 -4.16 6.92
N GLY A 208 -8.20 -3.83 6.74
CA GLY A 208 -7.26 -3.65 7.85
C GLY A 208 -7.63 -2.46 8.73
N ALA A 209 -8.03 -1.34 8.14
CA ALA A 209 -8.33 -0.11 8.85
C ALA A 209 -9.66 -0.15 9.63
N MET A 210 -10.68 -0.84 9.12
CA MET A 210 -12.05 -0.77 9.65
C MET A 210 -12.53 -2.02 10.38
N VAL A 211 -11.98 -3.19 10.05
CA VAL A 211 -12.50 -4.48 10.51
C VAL A 211 -11.42 -5.27 11.24
N CYS A 212 -10.34 -5.61 10.54
CA CYS A 212 -9.20 -6.32 11.10
C CYS A 212 -8.24 -5.33 11.78
N VAL A 213 -8.75 -4.54 12.73
CA VAL A 213 -7.97 -3.54 13.48
C VAL A 213 -7.00 -4.19 14.45
N ALA A 214 -5.98 -3.44 14.90
CA ALA A 214 -4.91 -3.96 15.75
C ALA A 214 -5.44 -4.57 17.05
N ARG A 215 -6.20 -3.78 17.82
CA ARG A 215 -6.79 -4.17 19.10
C ARG A 215 -8.27 -4.45 18.90
N ARG A 216 -8.73 -5.63 19.32
CA ARG A 216 -10.14 -6.07 19.24
C ARG A 216 -10.73 -6.01 17.81
N PRO A 217 -10.21 -6.83 16.87
CA PRO A 217 -10.75 -6.89 15.51
C PRO A 217 -12.22 -7.32 15.52
N ARG A 218 -12.99 -6.81 14.56
CA ARG A 218 -14.43 -7.09 14.41
C ARG A 218 -14.66 -8.41 13.68
N CYS A 219 -14.13 -9.51 14.21
CA CYS A 219 -14.18 -10.85 13.60
C CYS A 219 -15.60 -11.33 13.22
N PRO A 220 -16.67 -11.07 14.00
CA PRO A 220 -18.02 -11.51 13.62
C PRO A 220 -18.52 -10.95 12.28
N ILE A 221 -18.10 -9.74 11.91
CA ILE A 221 -18.47 -9.10 10.63
C ILE A 221 -17.37 -9.22 9.56
N CYS A 222 -16.25 -9.86 9.87
CA CYS A 222 -15.13 -9.92 8.96
C CYS A 222 -15.41 -10.89 7.80
N PRO A 223 -15.29 -10.46 6.53
CA PRO A 223 -15.51 -11.34 5.39
C PRO A 223 -14.51 -12.51 5.34
N MET A 224 -13.38 -12.43 6.05
CA MET A 224 -12.33 -13.44 6.03
C MET A 224 -12.46 -14.51 7.10
N SER A 225 -13.36 -14.38 8.08
CA SER A 225 -13.47 -15.33 9.21
C SER A 225 -13.50 -16.81 8.78
N PRO A 226 -14.25 -17.22 7.72
CA PRO A 226 -14.28 -18.62 7.29
C PRO A 226 -13.00 -19.16 6.63
N ILE A 227 -11.98 -18.33 6.43
CA ILE A 227 -10.67 -18.69 5.85
C ILE A 227 -9.49 -18.15 6.66
N CYS A 228 -9.75 -17.53 7.81
CA CYS A 228 -8.73 -16.83 8.59
C CYS A 228 -8.07 -17.82 9.56
N LYS A 229 -6.75 -18.02 9.42
CA LYS A 229 -5.99 -18.90 10.32
C LYS A 229 -5.98 -18.44 11.78
N ALA A 230 -6.09 -17.13 12.01
CA ALA A 230 -6.17 -16.56 13.35
C ALA A 230 -7.62 -16.41 13.85
N TYR A 231 -8.61 -17.07 13.24
CA TYR A 231 -9.99 -17.06 13.74
C TYR A 231 -10.26 -18.30 14.62
N PRO A 232 -10.91 -18.14 15.80
CA PRO A 232 -11.27 -16.87 16.45
C PRO A 232 -10.01 -16.12 16.93
N PHE A 233 -10.00 -14.80 16.82
CA PHE A 233 -8.85 -14.00 17.24
C PHE A 233 -8.77 -13.93 18.76
N ASN A 234 -7.68 -14.43 19.34
CA ASN A 234 -7.39 -14.34 20.76
C ASN A 234 -6.17 -13.43 21.00
N PRO A 235 -6.33 -12.26 21.66
CA PRO A 235 -5.23 -11.34 21.93
C PRO A 235 -4.15 -11.95 22.85
N ASP A 236 -4.52 -12.84 23.77
CA ASP A 236 -3.60 -13.44 24.75
C ASP A 236 -2.59 -14.41 24.11
N GLN A 237 -2.81 -14.76 22.83
CA GLN A 237 -1.92 -15.63 22.05
C GLN A 237 -0.90 -14.85 21.19
N GLU A 238 -0.96 -13.50 21.14
CA GLU A 238 0.03 -12.66 20.44
C GLU A 238 1.26 -12.30 21.31
N GLU A 239 1.16 -12.35 22.65
CA GLU A 239 2.22 -11.89 23.58
C GLU A 239 3.20 -12.99 24.06
N THR A 240 2.92 -14.26 23.74
CA THR A 240 3.70 -15.43 24.22
C THR A 240 4.67 -16.00 23.20
N GLY A 241 5.15 -15.20 22.23
CA GLY A 241 6.06 -15.64 21.16
C GLY A 241 7.16 -14.65 20.85
#